data_AF-A0A3N5MEJ3-F1
#
_entry.id   AF-A0A3N5MEJ3-F1
#
_cell.length_a   1.000
_cell.length_b   1.000
_cell.length_c   1.000
_cell.angle_alpha   90.00
_cell.angle_beta   90.00
_cell.angle_gamma   90.00
#
_symmetry.space_group_name_H-M   'P 1'
#
loop_
_entity.id
_entity.type
_entity.pdbx_description
1 polymer ?
#
loop_
_entity_poly.entity_id
_entity_poly.type
_entity_poly.pdbx_seq_one_letter_code
_entity_poly.pdbx_strand_id
1 'polypeptide(L)'
;MQRYRSFGTFMRTEFGFTVYKVNVDAGFTCPNRDGTLGLTGCIYCNNDSFRPDSCKPTLSLSEQVSNGMNHIRKRYKANKFIVYFQPYTNTYAPLETLRELYTEALAQPDVIGLAIGTRPDAIDAEKIGMLEELAAKHFILIEYGLQSIYDKSLEFINRGHDYEAFLEAVHMTKGRGIHIGAHLIAGFPTETREEM
;
A
#
# COMPACT_ATOMS: atom_id res chain seq x y z
N MET A 1 -8.69 -26.70 9.94
CA MET A 1 -9.58 -25.84 9.12
C MET A 1 -8.95 -24.44 9.08
N GLN A 2 -8.57 -23.93 7.89
CA GLN A 2 -8.08 -22.56 7.78
C GLN A 2 -9.24 -21.60 8.02
N ARG A 3 -9.13 -20.70 9.01
CA ARG A 3 -10.19 -19.74 9.38
C ARG A 3 -10.22 -18.51 8.49
N TYR A 4 -9.18 -18.31 7.68
CA TYR A 4 -9.07 -17.21 6.73
C TYR A 4 -8.40 -17.71 5.45
N ARG A 5 -8.67 -17.01 4.35
CA ARG A 5 -8.01 -17.23 3.07
C ARG A 5 -6.76 -16.38 3.03
N SER A 6 -5.58 -17.01 2.99
CA SER A 6 -4.33 -16.26 2.86
C SER A 6 -4.29 -15.50 1.53
N PHE A 7 -3.64 -14.33 1.50
CA PHE A 7 -3.49 -13.56 0.26
C PHE A 7 -2.82 -14.37 -0.86
N GLY A 8 -1.80 -15.17 -0.54
CA GLY A 8 -1.16 -16.07 -1.50
C GLY A 8 -2.10 -17.14 -2.06
N THR A 9 -2.98 -17.71 -1.21
CA THR A 9 -4.03 -18.64 -1.66
C THR A 9 -5.03 -17.93 -2.57
N PHE A 10 -5.45 -16.71 -2.21
CA PHE A 10 -6.34 -15.89 -3.02
C PHE A 10 -5.75 -15.64 -4.42
N MET A 11 -4.52 -15.13 -4.51
CA MET A 11 -3.85 -14.86 -5.79
C MET A 11 -3.70 -16.12 -6.65
N ARG A 12 -3.36 -17.27 -6.04
CA ARG A 12 -3.22 -18.53 -6.78
C ARG A 12 -4.55 -19.03 -7.36
N THR A 13 -5.65 -18.89 -6.62
CA THR A 13 -6.97 -19.27 -7.15
C THR A 13 -7.41 -18.32 -8.26
N GLU A 14 -7.17 -17.02 -8.10
CA GLU A 14 -7.61 -16.00 -9.06
C GLU A 14 -6.87 -16.12 -10.39
N PHE A 15 -5.54 -16.25 -10.34
CA PHE A 15 -4.69 -16.20 -11.53
C PHE A 15 -4.11 -17.54 -11.97
N GLY A 16 -4.26 -18.60 -11.17
CA GLY A 16 -3.68 -19.92 -11.45
C GLY A 16 -2.18 -20.04 -11.17
N PHE A 17 -1.52 -18.98 -10.69
CA PHE A 17 -0.08 -18.97 -10.40
C PHE A 17 0.26 -18.20 -9.12
N THR A 18 1.45 -18.45 -8.56
CA THR A 18 1.95 -17.68 -7.40
C THR A 18 2.38 -16.29 -7.85
N VAL A 19 1.98 -15.26 -7.09
CA VAL A 19 2.35 -13.86 -7.33
C VAL A 19 3.15 -13.34 -6.13
N TYR A 20 4.19 -12.56 -6.39
CA TYR A 20 5.06 -11.97 -5.35
C TYR A 20 5.02 -10.45 -5.39
N LYS A 21 5.07 -9.80 -4.21
CA LYS A 21 5.21 -8.35 -4.09
C LYS A 21 6.66 -7.94 -4.32
N VAL A 22 6.88 -6.90 -5.12
CA VAL A 22 8.17 -6.24 -5.33
C VAL A 22 8.07 -4.84 -4.77
N ASN A 23 8.75 -4.57 -3.66
CA ASN A 23 8.65 -3.29 -2.97
C ASN A 23 9.40 -2.21 -3.78
N VAL A 24 8.86 -1.00 -3.78
CA VAL A 24 9.49 0.18 -4.39
C VAL A 24 9.34 1.39 -3.48
N ASP A 25 10.29 2.31 -3.58
CA ASP A 25 10.26 3.61 -2.92
C ASP A 25 10.28 4.70 -3.98
N ALA A 26 9.12 5.35 -4.19
CA ALA A 26 8.95 6.42 -5.16
C ALA A 26 9.42 7.79 -4.63
N GLY A 27 10.03 7.86 -3.44
CA GLY A 27 10.51 9.11 -2.85
C GLY A 27 9.39 9.98 -2.25
N PHE A 28 8.19 9.43 -2.07
CA PHE A 28 7.09 10.13 -1.42
C PHE A 28 7.33 10.33 0.07
N THR A 29 6.63 11.32 0.63
CA THR A 29 6.59 11.58 2.07
C THR A 29 5.21 11.23 2.64
N CYS A 30 4.97 11.61 3.89
CA CYS A 30 3.70 11.49 4.58
C CYS A 30 3.28 12.86 5.12
N PRO A 31 2.02 13.29 4.96
CA PRO A 31 1.55 14.59 5.47
C PRO A 31 1.67 14.71 6.99
N ASN A 32 1.69 13.58 7.71
CA ASN A 32 1.90 13.57 9.15
C ASN A 32 3.39 13.75 9.55
N ARG A 33 4.30 13.94 8.59
CA ARG A 33 5.75 14.12 8.81
C ARG A 33 6.32 15.40 8.22
N ASP A 34 5.70 15.98 7.20
CA ASP A 34 6.24 17.10 6.44
C ASP A 34 5.76 18.48 6.94
N GLY A 35 4.90 18.50 7.97
CA GLY A 35 4.30 19.70 8.53
C GLY A 35 2.89 20.01 8.03
N THR A 36 2.32 19.24 7.10
CA THR A 36 0.95 19.46 6.63
C THR A 36 -0.11 19.04 7.66
N LEU A 37 0.04 17.86 8.27
CA LEU A 37 -0.79 17.38 9.38
C LEU A 37 0.01 17.21 10.68
N GLY A 38 1.31 16.91 10.56
CA GLY A 38 2.20 16.67 11.70
C GLY A 38 3.66 16.78 11.30
N LEU A 39 4.54 16.84 12.29
CA LEU A 39 5.98 17.08 12.09
C LEU A 39 6.86 15.84 12.26
N THR A 40 6.37 14.80 12.93
CA THR A 40 7.19 13.64 13.34
C THR A 40 6.71 12.31 12.75
N GLY A 41 5.42 12.21 12.41
CA GLY A 41 4.77 10.97 12.00
C GLY A 41 4.25 10.15 13.17
N CYS A 42 3.75 8.96 12.85
CA CYS A 42 3.21 8.05 13.86
C CYS A 42 4.35 7.51 14.73
N ILE A 43 4.10 7.32 16.03
CA ILE A 43 5.14 7.01 17.02
C ILE A 43 5.92 5.71 16.76
N TYR A 44 5.32 4.77 16.03
CA TYR A 44 5.91 3.47 15.69
C TYR A 44 6.53 3.44 14.28
N CYS A 45 6.35 4.51 13.49
CA CYS A 45 6.67 4.49 12.07
C CYS A 45 8.18 4.62 11.84
N ASN A 46 8.81 3.51 11.43
CA ASN A 46 10.17 3.47 10.93
C ASN A 46 10.19 2.80 9.55
N ASN A 47 10.23 3.59 8.47
CA ASN A 47 10.23 3.01 7.12
C ASN A 47 11.57 2.34 6.78
N ASP A 48 12.67 2.75 7.42
CA ASP A 48 13.99 2.17 7.17
C ASP A 48 14.09 0.73 7.70
N SER A 49 13.27 0.33 8.68
CA SER A 49 13.29 -1.05 9.20
C SER A 49 12.54 -2.07 8.33
N PHE A 50 11.73 -1.64 7.36
CA PHE A 50 10.87 -2.53 6.58
C PHE A 50 11.11 -2.44 5.06
N ARG A 51 12.01 -1.56 4.62
CA ARG A 51 12.37 -1.35 3.21
C ARG A 51 13.61 -2.18 2.85
N PRO A 52 13.56 -3.05 1.82
CA PRO A 52 14.77 -3.73 1.33
C PRO A 52 15.83 -2.73 0.85
N ASP A 53 17.13 -3.07 0.99
CA ASP A 53 18.23 -2.23 0.52
C ASP A 53 18.19 -1.93 -0.99
N SER A 54 17.54 -2.79 -1.77
CA SER A 54 17.32 -2.61 -3.21
C SER A 54 16.28 -1.55 -3.56
N CYS A 55 15.52 -1.06 -2.57
CA CYS A 55 14.47 -0.07 -2.75
C CYS A 55 14.99 1.26 -2.21
N LYS A 56 15.49 2.13 -3.09
CA LYS A 56 16.04 3.44 -2.71
C LYS A 56 15.59 4.48 -3.73
N PRO A 57 15.18 5.69 -3.30
CA PRO A 57 14.72 6.74 -4.21
C PRO A 57 15.84 7.32 -5.09
N THR A 58 17.09 6.97 -4.82
CA THR A 58 18.23 7.29 -5.69
C THR A 58 18.29 6.47 -6.98
N LEU A 59 17.49 5.40 -7.07
CA LEU A 59 17.35 4.56 -8.27
C LEU A 59 16.02 4.89 -8.96
N SER A 60 15.99 4.79 -10.29
CA SER A 60 14.72 4.91 -11.03
C SER A 60 13.74 3.82 -10.61
N LEU A 61 12.44 4.07 -10.77
CA LEU A 61 11.40 3.10 -10.43
C LEU A 61 11.58 1.79 -11.20
N SER A 62 11.81 1.87 -12.52
CA SER A 62 12.14 0.72 -13.37
C SER A 62 13.33 -0.11 -12.85
N GLU A 63 14.41 0.53 -12.39
CA GLU A 63 15.57 -0.17 -11.81
C GLU A 63 15.21 -0.87 -10.51
N GLN A 64 14.46 -0.21 -9.61
CA GLN A 64 14.00 -0.82 -8.36
C GLN A 64 13.14 -2.06 -8.62
N VAL A 65 12.19 -1.97 -9.56
CA VAL A 65 11.32 -3.08 -9.94
C VAL A 65 12.14 -4.23 -10.54
N SER A 66 13.01 -3.95 -11.51
CA SER A 66 13.86 -4.97 -12.15
C SER A 66 14.77 -5.68 -11.15
N ASN A 67 15.43 -4.92 -10.26
CA ASN A 67 16.29 -5.48 -9.22
C ASN A 67 15.52 -6.37 -8.24
N GLY A 68 14.36 -5.90 -7.76
CA GLY A 68 13.51 -6.65 -6.85
C GLY A 68 12.96 -7.93 -7.49
N MET A 69 12.46 -7.85 -8.73
CA MET A 69 12.03 -9.01 -9.50
C MET A 69 13.18 -10.02 -9.66
N ASN A 70 14.37 -9.59 -10.07
CA ASN A 70 15.53 -10.47 -10.25
C ASN A 70 15.92 -11.18 -8.95
N HIS A 71 15.89 -10.47 -7.82
CA HIS A 71 16.14 -11.06 -6.51
C HIS A 71 15.13 -12.16 -6.17
N ILE A 72 13.83 -11.85 -6.29
CA ILE A 72 12.73 -12.78 -5.96
C ILE A 72 12.70 -13.96 -6.93
N ARG A 73 12.96 -13.76 -8.23
CA ARG A 73 13.09 -14.83 -9.24
C ARG A 73 14.17 -15.82 -8.86
N LYS A 74 15.36 -15.34 -8.49
CA LYS A 74 16.50 -16.19 -8.11
C LYS A 74 16.18 -17.02 -6.87
N ARG A 75 15.56 -16.40 -5.86
CA ARG A 75 15.27 -17.01 -4.55
C ARG A 75 14.07 -17.95 -4.54
N TYR A 76 12.97 -17.56 -5.19
CA TYR A 76 11.68 -18.24 -5.08
C TYR A 76 11.13 -18.79 -6.40
N LYS A 77 11.87 -18.65 -7.51
CA LYS A 77 11.42 -19.05 -8.86
C LYS A 77 10.08 -18.42 -9.26
N ALA A 78 9.85 -17.19 -8.79
CA ALA A 78 8.66 -16.39 -9.09
C ALA A 78 8.61 -16.00 -10.57
N ASN A 79 7.41 -15.91 -11.15
CA ASN A 79 7.25 -15.50 -12.55
C ASN A 79 6.31 -14.32 -12.74
N LYS A 80 5.47 -13.99 -11.75
CA LYS A 80 4.48 -12.92 -11.83
C LYS A 80 4.55 -12.08 -10.57
N PHE A 81 4.39 -10.77 -10.74
CA PHE A 81 4.68 -9.80 -9.70
C PHE A 81 3.58 -8.76 -9.59
N ILE A 82 3.45 -8.21 -8.39
CA ILE A 82 2.77 -6.93 -8.17
C ILE A 82 3.79 -5.95 -7.60
N VAL A 83 3.83 -4.74 -8.16
CA VAL A 83 4.71 -3.69 -7.64
C VAL A 83 4.03 -3.07 -6.43
N TYR A 84 4.74 -3.06 -5.30
CA TYR A 84 4.23 -2.61 -4.01
C TYR A 84 4.86 -1.27 -3.63
N PHE A 85 4.09 -0.21 -3.82
CA PHE A 85 4.38 1.12 -3.30
C PHE A 85 4.08 1.11 -1.80
N GLN A 86 5.11 0.91 -0.99
CA GLN A 86 4.99 0.63 0.44
C GLN A 86 5.34 1.83 1.33
N PRO A 87 6.50 2.50 1.15
CA PRO A 87 6.94 3.50 2.12
C PRO A 87 6.00 4.71 2.14
N TYR A 88 5.72 5.23 3.32
CA TYR A 88 4.95 6.45 3.51
C TYR A 88 3.53 6.45 2.90
N THR A 89 3.13 7.52 2.21
CA THR A 89 1.77 7.74 1.71
C THR A 89 1.81 7.79 0.19
N ASN A 90 1.59 6.66 -0.48
CA ASN A 90 1.87 6.52 -1.91
C ASN A 90 0.83 7.14 -2.84
N THR A 91 -0.14 7.87 -2.29
CA THR A 91 -1.10 8.71 -3.03
C THR A 91 -0.93 10.19 -2.71
N TYR A 92 0.10 10.57 -1.94
CA TYR A 92 0.39 11.94 -1.55
C TYR A 92 1.32 12.63 -2.56
N ALA A 93 0.81 12.80 -3.78
CA ALA A 93 1.44 13.54 -4.87
C ALA A 93 0.36 14.02 -5.87
N PRO A 94 0.68 14.95 -6.79
CA PRO A 94 -0.22 15.32 -7.87
C PRO A 94 -0.65 14.11 -8.71
N LEU A 95 -1.88 14.12 -9.21
CA LEU A 95 -2.49 13.01 -9.95
C LEU A 95 -1.63 12.54 -11.15
N GLU A 96 -1.08 13.48 -11.91
CA GLU A 96 -0.23 13.19 -13.07
C GLU A 96 1.03 12.43 -12.67
N THR A 97 1.69 12.86 -11.59
CA THR A 97 2.88 12.15 -11.05
C THR A 97 2.54 10.73 -10.63
N LEU A 98 1.40 10.52 -9.96
CA LEU A 98 0.95 9.18 -9.57
C LEU A 98 0.68 8.32 -10.81
N ARG A 99 -0.01 8.88 -11.82
CA ARG A 99 -0.34 8.19 -13.06
C ARG A 99 0.92 7.77 -13.82
N GLU A 100 1.91 8.65 -13.95
CA GLU A 100 3.20 8.35 -14.58
C GLU A 100 3.91 7.19 -13.88
N LEU A 101 4.06 7.24 -12.55
CA LEU A 101 4.76 6.19 -11.79
C LEU A 101 4.02 4.85 -11.82
N TYR A 102 2.69 4.87 -11.69
CA TYR A 102 1.89 3.64 -11.72
C TYR A 102 1.89 2.99 -13.10
N THR A 103 1.82 3.79 -14.17
CA THR A 103 1.89 3.28 -15.54
C THR A 103 3.29 2.78 -15.89
N GLU A 104 4.37 3.44 -15.43
CA GLU A 104 5.74 2.94 -15.55
C GLU A 104 5.91 1.57 -14.87
N ALA A 105 5.41 1.41 -13.65
CA ALA A 105 5.47 0.15 -12.91
C ALA A 105 4.68 -0.97 -13.62
N LEU A 106 3.48 -0.66 -14.13
CA LEU A 106 2.63 -1.61 -14.85
C LEU A 106 3.17 -1.98 -16.23
N ALA A 107 3.98 -1.13 -16.86
CA ALA A 107 4.61 -1.40 -18.15
C ALA A 107 5.75 -2.44 -18.05
N GLN A 108 6.21 -2.77 -16.85
CA GLN A 108 7.26 -3.77 -16.67
C GLN A 108 6.77 -5.18 -17.01
N PRO A 109 7.56 -5.99 -17.75
CA PRO A 109 7.18 -7.36 -18.08
C PRO A 109 6.87 -8.18 -16.81
N ASP A 110 5.85 -9.04 -16.89
CA ASP A 110 5.40 -9.92 -15.79
C ASP A 110 4.85 -9.23 -14.53
N VAL A 111 4.76 -7.89 -14.52
CA VAL A 111 3.95 -7.17 -13.53
C VAL A 111 2.48 -7.29 -13.95
N ILE A 112 1.65 -7.82 -13.05
CA ILE A 112 0.21 -8.02 -13.32
C ILE A 112 -0.66 -6.95 -12.65
N GLY A 113 -0.06 -6.10 -11.82
CA GLY A 113 -0.81 -5.25 -10.92
C GLY A 113 0.03 -4.48 -9.93
N LEU A 114 -0.66 -3.68 -9.12
CA LEU A 114 -0.08 -2.82 -8.10
C LEU A 114 -0.67 -3.12 -6.72
N ALA A 115 0.15 -2.98 -5.69
CA ALA A 115 -0.29 -2.75 -4.32
C ALA A 115 0.15 -1.34 -3.92
N ILE A 116 -0.76 -0.54 -3.37
CA ILE A 116 -0.53 0.87 -3.05
C ILE A 116 -0.85 1.10 -1.58
N GLY A 117 0.18 1.17 -0.75
CA GLY A 117 0.08 1.51 0.67
C GLY A 117 -0.13 3.00 0.85
N THR A 118 -1.25 3.41 1.44
CA THR A 118 -1.53 4.82 1.65
C THR A 118 -2.33 5.12 2.92
N ARG A 119 -2.45 6.39 3.25
CA ARG A 119 -3.36 6.88 4.29
C ARG A 119 -4.76 7.08 3.69
N PRO A 120 -5.82 6.83 4.47
CA PRO A 120 -7.19 7.02 3.98
C PRO A 120 -7.53 8.50 3.71
N ASP A 121 -6.94 9.45 4.42
CA ASP A 121 -7.12 10.90 4.26
C ASP A 121 -6.26 11.51 3.12
N ALA A 122 -5.52 10.69 2.38
CA ALA A 122 -4.67 11.12 1.26
C ALA A 122 -5.18 10.61 -0.10
N ILE A 123 -6.44 10.16 -0.17
CA ILE A 123 -7.11 9.72 -1.39
C ILE A 123 -8.33 10.62 -1.65
N ASP A 124 -8.63 10.85 -2.92
CA ASP A 124 -9.81 11.60 -3.35
C ASP A 124 -10.44 10.95 -4.59
N ALA A 125 -11.55 11.53 -5.06
CA ALA A 125 -12.33 10.98 -6.16
C ALA A 125 -11.54 10.90 -7.47
N GLU A 126 -10.63 11.86 -7.73
CA GLU A 126 -9.82 11.86 -8.96
C GLU A 126 -8.79 10.74 -8.93
N LYS A 127 -8.11 10.57 -7.78
CA LYS A 127 -7.15 9.47 -7.58
C LYS A 127 -7.85 8.10 -7.66
N ILE A 128 -9.03 7.96 -7.06
CA ILE A 128 -9.83 6.73 -7.18
C ILE A 128 -10.27 6.49 -8.63
N GLY A 129 -10.70 7.52 -9.35
CA GLY A 129 -11.08 7.39 -10.77
C GLY A 129 -9.92 6.89 -11.63
N MET A 130 -8.70 7.41 -11.43
CA MET A 130 -7.51 6.91 -12.10
C MET A 130 -7.20 5.45 -11.74
N LEU A 131 -7.33 5.06 -10.47
CA LEU A 131 -7.11 3.67 -10.06
C LEU A 131 -8.16 2.71 -10.65
N GLU A 132 -9.41 3.15 -10.81
CA GLU A 132 -10.48 2.40 -11.47
C GLU A 132 -10.17 2.16 -12.96
N GLU A 133 -9.66 3.17 -13.67
CA GLU A 133 -9.17 3.01 -15.06
C GLU A 133 -8.07 1.95 -15.16
N LEU A 134 -7.14 1.93 -14.22
CA LEU A 134 -6.07 0.93 -14.18
C LEU A 134 -6.58 -0.46 -13.81
N ALA A 135 -7.55 -0.53 -12.88
CA ALA A 135 -8.16 -1.78 -12.40
C ALA A 135 -8.95 -2.51 -13.49
N ALA A 136 -9.41 -1.81 -14.53
CA ALA A 136 -10.05 -2.44 -15.68
C ALA A 136 -9.13 -3.42 -16.45
N LYS A 137 -7.80 -3.30 -16.30
CA LYS A 137 -6.81 -4.11 -17.03
C LYS A 137 -5.81 -4.83 -16.13
N HIS A 138 -5.64 -4.39 -14.90
CA HIS A 138 -4.62 -4.87 -13.98
C HIS A 138 -5.20 -5.14 -12.61
N PHE A 139 -4.53 -5.99 -11.82
CA PHE A 139 -4.89 -6.18 -10.43
C PHE A 139 -4.47 -4.96 -9.60
N ILE A 140 -5.41 -4.17 -9.11
CA ILE A 140 -5.11 -3.01 -8.26
C ILE A 140 -5.59 -3.30 -6.84
N LEU A 141 -4.66 -3.22 -5.89
CA LEU A 141 -4.92 -3.32 -4.45
C LEU A 141 -4.50 -2.02 -3.78
N ILE A 142 -5.44 -1.31 -3.15
CA ILE A 142 -5.12 -0.20 -2.25
C ILE A 142 -5.11 -0.70 -0.81
N GLU A 143 -4.01 -0.47 -0.09
CA GLU A 143 -3.82 -0.87 1.29
C GLU A 143 -3.88 0.37 2.19
N TYR A 144 -5.01 0.57 2.86
CA TYR A 144 -5.21 1.70 3.77
C TYR A 144 -4.64 1.41 5.15
N GLY A 145 -3.80 2.33 5.64
CA GLY A 145 -3.31 2.30 7.02
C GLY A 145 -4.38 2.69 8.02
N LEU A 146 -5.17 1.73 8.51
CA LEU A 146 -6.16 1.94 9.57
C LEU A 146 -5.52 1.89 10.95
N GLN A 147 -4.81 0.81 11.23
CA GLN A 147 -4.13 0.45 12.48
C GLN A 147 -5.06 0.11 13.63
N SER A 148 -6.05 0.95 13.93
CA SER A 148 -7.09 0.68 14.92
C SER A 148 -8.40 1.33 14.49
N ILE A 149 -9.53 0.74 14.89
CA ILE A 149 -10.86 1.36 14.72
C ILE A 149 -11.18 2.35 15.84
N TYR A 150 -10.36 2.40 16.89
CA TYR A 150 -10.58 3.25 18.06
C TYR A 150 -9.78 4.54 17.94
N ASP A 151 -10.47 5.68 17.89
CA ASP A 151 -9.81 6.98 17.75
C ASP A 151 -8.86 7.28 18.91
N LYS A 152 -9.15 6.79 20.14
CA LYS A 152 -8.21 6.87 21.28
C LYS A 152 -6.84 6.24 20.98
N SER A 153 -6.83 5.14 20.24
CA SER A 153 -5.60 4.45 19.84
C SER A 153 -4.90 5.20 18.71
N LEU A 154 -5.67 5.73 17.77
CA LEU A 154 -5.16 6.54 16.66
C LEU A 154 -4.53 7.86 17.14
N GLU A 155 -5.13 8.51 18.12
CA GLU A 155 -4.59 9.69 18.79
C GLU A 155 -3.29 9.35 19.53
N PHE A 156 -3.30 8.27 20.33
CA PHE A 156 -2.11 7.82 21.07
C PHE A 156 -0.91 7.58 20.16
N ILE A 157 -1.12 6.97 18.99
CA ILE A 157 -0.02 6.71 18.04
C ILE A 157 0.36 7.90 17.17
N ASN A 158 -0.23 9.07 17.39
CA ASN A 158 -0.08 10.25 16.54
C ASN A 158 -0.40 9.90 15.07
N ARG A 159 -1.57 9.28 14.80
CA ARG A 159 -1.93 8.83 13.45
C ARG A 159 -2.19 9.99 12.51
N GLY A 160 -2.85 11.04 13.00
CA GLY A 160 -3.23 12.24 12.23
C GLY A 160 -4.44 12.06 11.31
N HIS A 161 -5.22 10.99 11.47
CA HIS A 161 -6.58 10.81 10.93
C HIS A 161 -7.37 9.89 11.88
N ASP A 162 -8.69 9.88 11.76
CA ASP A 162 -9.61 9.07 12.57
C ASP A 162 -10.13 7.84 11.81
N TYR A 163 -11.02 7.09 12.45
CA TYR A 163 -11.69 5.95 11.83
C TYR A 163 -12.68 6.34 10.73
N GLU A 164 -13.32 7.51 10.84
CA GLU A 164 -14.28 7.98 9.83
C GLU A 164 -13.59 8.22 8.48
N ALA A 165 -12.40 8.86 8.47
CA ALA A 165 -11.60 9.02 7.27
C ALA A 165 -11.33 7.68 6.56
N PHE A 166 -11.10 6.60 7.33
CA PHE A 166 -10.95 5.26 6.77
C PHE A 166 -12.25 4.75 6.14
N LEU A 167 -13.40 4.93 6.80
CA LEU A 167 -14.70 4.53 6.27
C LEU A 167 -15.03 5.26 4.97
N GLU A 168 -14.76 6.56 4.90
CA GLU A 168 -14.94 7.38 3.70
C GLU A 168 -14.08 6.86 2.54
N ALA A 169 -12.79 6.60 2.78
CA ALA A 169 -11.88 6.07 1.76
C ALA A 169 -12.32 4.69 1.24
N VAL A 170 -12.77 3.81 2.15
CA VAL A 170 -13.33 2.50 1.78
C VAL A 170 -14.61 2.67 0.96
N HIS A 171 -15.52 3.57 1.37
CA HIS A 171 -16.76 3.83 0.65
C HIS A 171 -16.51 4.34 -0.76
N MET A 172 -15.54 5.27 -0.91
CA MET A 172 -15.16 5.83 -2.19
C MET A 172 -14.60 4.77 -3.16
N THR A 173 -13.86 3.79 -2.62
CA THR A 173 -13.18 2.74 -3.40
C THR A 173 -14.08 1.55 -3.74
N LYS A 174 -15.02 1.21 -2.85
CA LYS A 174 -15.81 -0.01 -2.95
C LYS A 174 -16.62 -0.06 -4.26
N GLY A 175 -16.55 -1.19 -4.94
CA GLY A 175 -17.36 -1.46 -6.14
C GLY A 175 -16.73 -1.01 -7.47
N ARG A 176 -15.50 -0.48 -7.44
CA ARG A 176 -14.79 0.05 -8.63
C ARG A 176 -13.77 -0.91 -9.26
N GLY A 177 -13.91 -2.22 -8.99
CA GLY A 177 -12.91 -3.21 -9.40
C GLY A 177 -11.56 -3.13 -8.67
N ILE A 178 -11.40 -2.18 -7.73
CA ILE A 178 -10.21 -2.03 -6.88
C ILE A 178 -10.35 -2.94 -5.66
N HIS A 179 -9.33 -3.74 -5.37
CA HIS A 179 -9.24 -4.50 -4.13
C HIS A 179 -8.82 -3.61 -2.96
N ILE A 180 -9.42 -3.83 -1.80
CA ILE A 180 -9.17 -3.03 -0.59
C ILE A 180 -8.48 -3.91 0.45
N GLY A 181 -7.35 -3.43 0.96
CA GLY A 181 -6.66 -3.97 2.13
C GLY A 181 -6.68 -2.96 3.28
N ALA A 182 -6.74 -3.47 4.51
CA ALA A 182 -6.57 -2.66 5.71
C ALA A 182 -5.37 -3.19 6.50
N HIS A 183 -4.47 -2.31 6.90
CA HIS A 183 -3.42 -2.63 7.85
C HIS A 183 -3.93 -2.39 9.27
N LEU A 184 -3.69 -3.35 10.16
CA LEU A 184 -4.11 -3.33 11.55
C LEU A 184 -2.90 -3.59 12.44
N ILE A 185 -2.89 -2.97 13.62
CA ILE A 185 -1.95 -3.27 14.70
C ILE A 185 -2.82 -3.58 15.92
N ALA A 186 -2.75 -4.80 16.41
CA ALA A 186 -3.50 -5.22 17.59
C ALA A 186 -2.63 -5.07 18.84
N GLY A 187 -3.25 -4.61 19.93
CA GLY A 187 -2.61 -4.56 21.25
C GLY A 187 -1.91 -3.24 21.52
N PHE A 188 -2.53 -2.13 21.11
CA PHE A 188 -2.08 -0.83 21.59
C PHE A 188 -2.26 -0.72 23.11
N PRO A 189 -1.40 0.05 23.81
CA PRO A 189 -1.56 0.29 25.25
C PRO A 189 -2.93 0.88 25.66
N THR A 190 -3.63 1.49 24.71
CA THR A 190 -4.97 2.07 24.85
C THR A 190 -6.11 1.06 24.67
N GLU A 191 -5.80 -0.19 24.28
CA GLU A 191 -6.78 -1.24 23.97
C GLU A 191 -6.85 -2.29 25.07
N THR A 192 -8.08 -2.67 25.41
CA THR A 192 -8.34 -3.82 26.28
C THR A 192 -8.26 -5.13 25.50
N ARG A 193 -8.28 -6.27 26.22
CA ARG A 193 -8.34 -7.59 25.60
C ARG A 193 -9.61 -7.85 24.79
N GLU A 194 -10.71 -7.19 25.12
CA GLU A 194 -11.97 -7.31 24.37
C GLU A 194 -11.97 -6.43 23.12
N GLU A 195 -11.17 -5.38 23.09
CA GLU A 195 -11.00 -4.48 21.95
C GLU A 195 -10.03 -5.03 20.88
N MET A 196 -9.25 -6.07 21.23
CA MET A 196 -8.34 -6.81 20.33
C MET A 196 -9.01 -8.00 19.64
#